data_AF-A0A6J7HG44-F1
#
_entry.id   AF-A0A6J7HG44-F1
#
_cell.length_a   1.000
_cell.length_b   1.000
_cell.length_c   1.000
_cell.angle_alpha   90.00
_cell.angle_beta   90.00
_cell.angle_gamma   90.00
#
_symmetry.space_group_name_H-M   'P 1'
#
loop_
_entity.id
_entity.type
_entity.pdbx_description
1 polymer ?
#
loop_
_entity_poly.entity_id
_entity_poly.type
_entity_poly.pdbx_seq_one_letter_code
_entity_poly.pdbx_strand_id
1 'polypeptide(L)' 'MSENAETTKRRGIFSRLALFLRQVIVELRKVIWPTRKELITYTTVVIVFVVIIAAIVAVFDYAFTKGVLAIFG' A
#
# COMPACT_ATOMS: atom_id res chain seq x y z
N MET A 1 -24.29 57.11 0.99
CA MET A 1 -25.24 56.01 0.78
C MET A 1 -24.56 54.95 -0.08
N SER A 2 -23.82 54.04 0.55
CA SER A 2 -23.32 52.81 -0.11
C SER A 2 -23.15 51.75 0.98
N GLU A 3 -24.23 51.03 1.24
CA GLU A 3 -24.28 49.84 2.09
C GLU A 3 -23.50 48.73 1.40
N ASN A 4 -22.33 48.36 1.95
CA ASN A 4 -21.62 47.16 1.51
C ASN A 4 -22.36 45.95 2.10
N ALA A 5 -23.11 45.27 1.25
CA ALA A 5 -23.78 44.02 1.57
C ALA A 5 -22.75 42.96 1.95
N GLU A 6 -22.58 42.72 3.25
CA GLU A 6 -21.93 41.53 3.77
C GLU A 6 -22.78 40.30 3.41
N THR A 7 -22.47 39.68 2.27
CA THR A 7 -23.01 38.38 1.89
C THR A 7 -22.55 37.34 2.91
N THR A 8 -23.37 37.14 3.95
CA THR A 8 -23.32 36.00 4.86
C THR A 8 -23.59 34.73 4.06
N LYS A 9 -22.51 34.17 3.49
CA LYS A 9 -22.52 32.89 2.79
C LYS A 9 -22.85 31.81 3.82
N ARG A 10 -24.09 31.33 3.83
CA ARG A 10 -24.48 30.15 4.61
C ARG A 10 -23.50 29.02 4.31
N ARG A 11 -22.67 28.65 5.27
CA ARG A 11 -21.74 27.51 5.17
C ARG A 11 -22.55 26.22 5.18
N GLY A 12 -23.15 25.88 4.04
CA GLY A 12 -23.89 24.64 3.81
C GLY A 12 -23.00 23.41 3.92
N ILE A 13 -23.60 22.21 3.94
CA ILE A 13 -22.93 20.90 4.07
C ILE A 13 -21.75 20.75 3.10
N PHE A 14 -21.86 21.30 1.88
CA PHE A 14 -20.79 21.35 0.89
C PHE A 14 -19.53 22.11 1.35
N SER A 15 -19.69 23.19 2.13
CA SER A 15 -18.56 23.91 2.72
C SER A 15 -17.86 23.07 3.79
N ARG A 16 -18.58 22.21 4.51
CA ARG A 16 -17.99 21.31 5.52
C ARG A 16 -17.23 20.17 4.84
N LEU A 17 -17.79 19.59 3.78
CA LEU A 17 -17.13 18.55 2.99
C LEU A 17 -15.84 19.05 2.30
N ALA A 18 -15.88 20.27 1.74
CA ALA A 18 -14.69 20.89 1.15
C ALA A 18 -13.58 21.14 2.19
N LEU A 19 -13.93 21.52 3.42
CA LEU A 19 -12.98 21.66 4.52
C LEU A 19 -12.39 20.31 4.94
N PHE A 20 -13.21 19.26 5.01
CA PHE A 20 -12.77 17.90 5.32
C PHE A 20 -11.78 17.37 4.28
N LEU A 21 -12.09 17.49 2.99
CA LEU A 21 -11.17 17.07 1.91
C LEU A 21 -9.86 17.86 1.96
N ARG A 22 -9.93 19.16 2.24
CA ARG A 22 -8.73 19.99 2.43
C ARG A 22 -7.88 19.50 3.60
N GLN A 23 -8.50 19.10 4.72
CA GLN A 23 -7.79 18.51 5.87
C GLN A 23 -7.15 17.17 5.52
N VAL A 24 -7.85 16.27 4.83
CA VAL A 24 -7.33 14.97 4.39
C VAL A 24 -6.09 15.15 3.50
N ILE A 25 -6.12 16.08 2.53
CA ILE A 25 -4.97 16.36 1.66
C ILE A 25 -3.76 16.88 2.46
N VAL A 26 -4.00 17.72 3.47
CA VAL A 26 -2.95 18.23 4.36
C VAL A 26 -2.33 17.10 5.18
N GLU A 27 -3.14 16.14 5.67
CA GLU A 27 -2.65 15.01 6.44
C GLU A 27 -1.92 13.99 5.56
N LEU A 28 -2.43 13.72 4.35
CA LEU A 28 -1.77 12.85 3.37
C LEU A 28 -0.41 13.39 2.92
N ARG A 29 -0.19 14.72 2.93
CA ARG A 29 1.14 15.30 2.69
C ARG A 29 2.13 15.03 3.82
N LYS A 30 1.67 14.66 5.02
CA LYS A 30 2.53 14.25 6.14
C LYS A 30 2.93 12.78 6.07
N VAL A 31 2.33 11.99 5.18
CA VAL A 31 2.82 10.65 4.89
C VAL A 31 4.20 10.82 4.27
N ILE A 32 5.21 10.45 5.04
CA ILE A 32 6.58 10.39 4.58
C ILE A 32 6.62 9.33 3.49
N TRP A 33 6.74 9.76 2.24
CA TRP A 33 6.94 8.83 1.15
C TRP A 33 8.32 8.20 1.29
N PRO A 34 8.39 6.86 1.34
CA PRO A 34 9.63 6.16 1.56
C PRO A 34 10.62 6.51 0.44
N THR A 35 11.90 6.60 0.80
CA THR A 35 12.93 6.90 -0.20
C THR A 35 13.09 5.71 -1.14
N ARG A 36 13.55 5.95 -2.38
CA ARG A 36 13.79 4.88 -3.36
C ARG A 36 14.68 3.76 -2.81
N LYS A 37 15.61 4.11 -1.91
CA LYS A 37 16.52 3.16 -1.26
C LYS A 37 15.78 2.22 -0.30
N GLU A 38 14.87 2.73 0.52
CA GLU A 38 14.06 1.91 1.43
C GLU A 38 13.17 0.93 0.67
N LEU A 39 12.51 1.40 -0.39
CA LEU A 39 11.70 0.56 -1.27
C LEU A 39 12.51 -0.60 -1.87
N ILE A 40 13.72 -0.33 -2.37
CA ILE A 40 14.61 -1.36 -2.93
C ILE A 40 15.04 -2.34 -1.85
N THR A 41 15.41 -1.87 -0.65
CA THR A 41 15.80 -2.77 0.46
C THR A 41 14.66 -3.71 0.84
N TYR A 42 13.45 -3.19 1.04
CA TYR A 42 12.32 -4.03 1.45
C TYR A 42 11.91 -5.02 0.37
N THR A 43 11.85 -4.59 -0.90
CA THR A 43 11.55 -5.49 -2.02
C THR A 43 12.62 -6.55 -2.22
N THR A 44 13.90 -6.21 -2.02
CA THR A 44 15.02 -7.16 -2.11
C THR A 44 14.90 -8.25 -1.05
N VAL A 45 14.62 -7.88 0.21
CA VAL A 45 14.42 -8.86 1.29
C VAL A 45 13.27 -9.81 0.96
N VAL A 46 12.14 -9.28 0.48
CA VAL A 46 10.99 -10.10 0.06
C VAL A 46 11.36 -11.05 -1.08
N ILE A 47 12.08 -10.59 -2.10
CA ILE A 47 12.53 -11.43 -3.21
C ILE A 47 13.42 -12.57 -2.72
N VAL A 48 14.42 -12.27 -1.89
CA VAL A 48 15.31 -13.29 -1.33
C VAL A 48 14.52 -14.32 -0.54
N PHE A 49 13.58 -13.88 0.29
CA PHE A 49 12.73 -14.77 1.08
C PHE A 49 11.86 -15.68 0.20
N VAL A 50 11.22 -15.12 -0.83
CA VAL A 50 10.41 -15.89 -1.79
C VAL A 50 11.26 -16.93 -2.53
N VAL A 51 12.48 -16.58 -2.94
CA VAL A 51 13.40 -17.51 -3.61
C VAL A 51 13.77 -18.68 -2.70
N ILE A 52 14.04 -18.42 -1.42
CA ILE A 52 14.37 -19.47 -0.45
C ILE A 52 13.18 -20.44 -0.29
N ILE A 53 11.97 -19.91 -0.10
CA ILE A 53 10.77 -20.76 0.03
C ILE A 53 10.52 -21.55 -1.25
N ALA A 54 10.63 -20.91 -2.41
CA ALA A 54 10.44 -21.58 -3.70
C ALA A 54 11.46 -22.73 -3.89
N ALA A 55 12.72 -22.52 -3.49
CA ALA A 55 13.74 -23.56 -3.53
C ALA A 55 13.41 -24.73 -2.61
N ILE A 56 12.97 -24.46 -1.38
CA ILE A 56 12.55 -25.49 -0.42
C ILE A 56 11.38 -26.29 -0.99
N VAL A 57 10.33 -25.62 -1.47
CA VAL A 57 9.15 -26.25 -2.08
C VAL A 57 9.56 -27.10 -3.28
N ALA A 58 10.41 -26.58 -4.18
CA ALA A 58 10.90 -27.35 -5.33
C ALA A 58 11.66 -28.62 -4.94
N VAL A 59 12.46 -28.57 -3.86
CA VAL A 59 13.14 -29.76 -3.32
C VAL A 59 12.13 -30.77 -2.79
N PHE A 60 11.12 -30.31 -2.03
CA PHE A 60 10.06 -31.18 -1.54
C PHE A 60 9.25 -31.79 -2.68
N ASP A 61 8.86 -31.01 -3.69
CA ASP A 61 8.13 -31.50 -4.87
C ASP A 61 8.92 -32.59 -5.59
N TYR A 62 10.23 -32.39 -5.76
CA TYR A 62 11.12 -33.40 -6.34
C TYR A 62 11.20 -34.66 -5.49
N ALA A 63 11.37 -34.51 -4.17
CA ALA A 63 11.43 -35.62 -3.23
C ALA A 63 10.12 -36.43 -3.21
N PHE A 64 8.97 -35.75 -3.17
CA PHE A 64 7.66 -36.38 -3.22
C PHE A 64 7.41 -37.07 -4.55
N THR A 65 7.78 -36.44 -5.68
CA THR A 65 7.64 -37.06 -7.00
C THR A 65 8.42 -38.39 -7.06
N LYS A 66 9.67 -38.40 -6.59
CA LYS A 66 10.48 -39.63 -6.54
C LYS A 66 9.94 -40.64 -5.54
N GLY A 67 9.49 -40.21 -4.37
CA GLY A 67 8.94 -41.08 -3.34
C GLY A 67 7.64 -41.76 -3.78
N VAL A 68 6.72 -41.02 -4.39
CA VAL A 68 5.46 -41.55 -4.92
C VAL A 68 5.75 -42.52 -6.07
N LEU A 69 6.63 -42.17 -7.00
CA LEU A 69 7.03 -43.09 -8.08
C LEU A 69 7.67 -44.38 -7.57
N ALA A 70 8.40 -44.34 -6.46
CA ALA A 70 9.02 -45.54 -5.88
C ALA A 70 8.03 -46.43 -5.11
N ILE A 71 6.92 -45.86 -4.61
CA ILE A 71 5.90 -46.58 -3.85
C ILE A 71 4.79 -47.12 -4.77
N PHE A 72 4.38 -46.34 -5.78
CA PHE A 72 3.24 -46.61 -6.65
C PHE A 72 3.60 -46.97 -8.09
N GLY A 73 4.87 -46.79 -8.49
CA GLY A 73 5.41 -47.28 -9.76
C GLY A 73 6.09 -48.64 -9.58
#